data_AF-L5N608-F1
#
_entry.id   AF-L5N608-F1
#
_cell.length_a   1.000
_cell.length_b   1.000
_cell.length_c   1.000
_cell.angle_alpha   90.00
_cell.angle_beta   90.00
_cell.angle_gamma   90.00
#
_symmetry.space_group_name_H-M   'P 1'
#
loop_
_entity.id
_entity.type
_entity.pdbx_description
1 polymer ?
#
loop_
_entity_poly.entity_id
_entity_poly.type
_entity_poly.pdbx_seq_one_letter_code
_entity_poly.pdbx_strand_id
1 'polypeptide(L)'
;MGVASMFLLLATVTPILFLMMKKPAFAIVHSVLLMGMWVYYFQVLLYTTPTAFSPTWTMFYLALIGTHIGWVMFFIATVKEGPIYKQALQEKIEAPDKI
;
A
#
# COMPACT_ATOMS: atom_id res chain seq x y z
N MET A 1 -2.95 -20.64 -0.15
CA MET A 1 -3.64 -19.57 -0.92
C MET A 1 -4.29 -18.50 -0.05
N GLY A 2 -4.94 -18.82 1.09
CA GLY A 2 -5.71 -17.83 1.86
C GLY A 2 -4.96 -16.56 2.28
N VAL A 3 -3.70 -16.67 2.70
CA VAL A 3 -2.87 -15.49 3.07
C VAL A 3 -2.63 -14.59 1.85
N ALA A 4 -2.32 -15.16 0.68
CA ALA A 4 -2.14 -14.40 -0.55
C ALA A 4 -3.43 -13.65 -0.95
N SER A 5 -4.60 -14.28 -0.76
CA SER A 5 -5.90 -13.66 -1.01
C SER A 5 -6.14 -12.45 -0.08
N MET A 6 -5.75 -12.51 1.19
CA MET A 6 -5.86 -11.35 2.11
C MET A 6 -5.00 -10.18 1.64
N PHE A 7 -3.74 -10.43 1.25
CA PHE A 7 -2.87 -9.38 0.72
C PHE A 7 -3.38 -8.81 -0.60
N LEU A 8 -4.00 -9.63 -1.44
CA LEU A 8 -4.59 -9.20 -2.70
C LEU A 8 -5.82 -8.31 -2.51
N LEU A 9 -6.64 -8.58 -1.49
CA LEU A 9 -7.72 -7.69 -1.08
C LEU A 9 -7.19 -6.35 -0.53
N LEU A 10 -6.15 -6.39 0.32
CA LEU A 10 -5.48 -5.17 0.81
C LEU A 10 -4.87 -4.35 -0.33
N ALA A 11 -4.28 -5.02 -1.32
CA ALA A 11 -3.75 -4.39 -2.52
C ALA A 11 -4.86 -3.71 -3.34
N THR A 12 -6.04 -4.32 -3.41
CA THR A 12 -7.19 -3.76 -4.13
C THR A 12 -7.68 -2.44 -3.53
N VAL A 13 -7.56 -2.27 -2.22
CA VAL A 13 -7.94 -1.03 -1.52
C VAL A 13 -6.86 0.06 -1.62
N THR A 14 -5.60 -0.31 -1.88
CA THR A 14 -4.45 0.61 -1.83
C THR A 14 -4.56 1.81 -2.79
N PRO A 15 -5.03 1.69 -4.06
CA PRO A 15 -5.21 2.85 -4.93
C PRO A 15 -6.13 3.91 -4.32
N ILE A 16 -7.17 3.48 -3.61
CA ILE A 16 -8.12 4.37 -2.93
C ILE A 16 -7.40 5.13 -1.80
N LEU A 17 -6.55 4.45 -1.03
CA LEU A 17 -5.73 5.10 0.00
C LEU A 17 -4.81 6.16 -0.59
N PHE A 18 -4.18 5.89 -1.74
CA PHE A 18 -3.36 6.88 -2.45
C PHE A 18 -4.17 8.09 -2.92
N LEU A 19 -5.41 7.88 -3.38
CA LEU A 19 -6.31 8.97 -3.73
C LEU A 19 -6.69 9.81 -2.49
N MET A 20 -7.03 9.17 -1.37
CA MET A 20 -7.32 9.86 -0.11
C MET A 20 -6.14 10.72 0.36
N MET A 21 -4.92 10.23 0.18
CA MET A 21 -3.68 10.97 0.51
C MET A 21 -3.27 12.02 -0.54
N LYS A 22 -4.12 12.32 -1.54
CA LYS A 22 -3.82 13.26 -2.64
C LYS A 22 -2.56 12.89 -3.42
N LYS A 23 -2.30 11.59 -3.60
CA LYS A 23 -1.17 11.02 -4.37
C LYS A 23 -1.66 10.29 -5.64
N PRO A 24 -2.29 11.00 -6.61
CA PRO A 24 -2.95 10.36 -7.75
C PRO A 24 -2.00 9.58 -8.67
N ALA A 25 -0.75 10.04 -8.83
CA ALA A 25 0.25 9.33 -9.62
C ALA A 25 0.53 7.92 -9.07
N PHE A 26 0.65 7.79 -7.75
CA PHE A 26 0.84 6.50 -7.08
C PHE A 26 -0.40 5.62 -7.22
N ALA A 27 -1.61 6.21 -7.13
CA ALA A 27 -2.85 5.46 -7.35
C ALA A 27 -2.93 4.86 -8.76
N ILE A 28 -2.55 5.63 -9.79
CA ILE A 28 -2.56 5.18 -11.19
C ILE A 28 -1.55 4.04 -11.38
N VAL A 29 -0.29 4.25 -10.98
CA VAL A 29 0.77 3.23 -11.11
C VAL A 29 0.38 1.95 -10.37
N HIS A 30 -0.14 2.08 -9.15
CA HIS A 30 -0.54 0.94 -8.35
C HIS A 30 -1.75 0.20 -8.93
N SER A 31 -2.68 0.91 -9.58
CA SER A 31 -3.82 0.28 -10.26
C SER A 31 -3.39 -0.59 -11.43
N VAL A 32 -2.37 -0.15 -12.19
CA VAL A 32 -1.78 -0.96 -13.27
C VAL A 32 -1.12 -2.21 -12.70
N LEU A 33 -0.33 -2.07 -11.62
CA LEU A 33 0.30 -3.20 -10.94
C LEU A 33 -0.73 -4.17 -10.37
N LEU A 34 -1.82 -3.65 -9.80
CA LEU A 34 -2.93 -4.42 -9.26
C LEU A 34 -3.60 -5.29 -10.33
N MET A 35 -3.80 -4.77 -11.55
CA MET A 35 -4.30 -5.59 -12.65
C MET A 35 -3.36 -6.77 -12.94
N GLY A 36 -2.05 -6.53 -13.00
CA GLY A 36 -1.06 -7.60 -13.16
C GLY A 36 -1.07 -8.62 -12.02
N MET A 37 -1.29 -8.16 -10.78
CA MET A 37 -1.41 -9.00 -9.60
C MET A 37 -2.63 -9.94 -9.67
N TRP A 38 -3.78 -9.43 -10.12
CA TRP A 38 -4.98 -10.24 -10.32
C TRP A 38 -4.81 -11.27 -11.45
N VAL A 39 -4.20 -10.86 -12.58
CA VAL A 39 -3.89 -11.77 -13.69
C VAL A 39 -2.98 -12.90 -13.21
N TYR A 40 -1.92 -12.59 -12.47
CA TYR A 40 -1.03 -13.60 -11.88
C TYR A 40 -1.79 -14.55 -10.96
N TYR A 41 -2.64 -14.02 -10.06
CA TYR A 41 -3.41 -14.82 -9.13
C TYR A 41 -4.34 -15.83 -9.82
N PHE A 42 -5.06 -15.40 -10.86
CA PHE A 42 -5.91 -16.32 -11.64
C PHE A 42 -5.11 -17.32 -12.45
N GLN A 43 -3.94 -16.95 -12.98
CA GLN A 43 -3.04 -17.89 -13.66
C GLN A 43 -2.57 -19.00 -12.71
N VAL A 44 -2.21 -18.65 -11.47
CA VAL A 44 -1.79 -19.63 -10.46
C VAL A 44 -2.95 -20.52 -9.99
N LEU A 45 -4.18 -19.99 -9.93
CA LEU A 45 -5.34 -20.76 -9.48
C LEU A 45 -5.91 -21.71 -10.54
N LEU A 46 -5.97 -21.26 -11.80
CA LEU A 46 -6.71 -21.96 -12.87
C LEU A 46 -5.78 -22.70 -13.85
N TYR A 47 -4.51 -22.34 -13.88
CA TYR A 47 -3.53 -22.83 -14.85
C TYR A 47 -2.20 -23.16 -14.15
N THR A 48 -1.14 -23.28 -14.93
CA THR A 48 0.22 -23.45 -14.44
C THR A 48 0.76 -22.14 -13.88
N THR A 49 1.43 -22.24 -12.72
CA THR A 49 2.12 -21.13 -12.08
C THR A 49 3.11 -20.48 -13.06
N PRO A 50 3.00 -19.16 -13.32
CA PRO A 50 3.95 -18.46 -14.18
C PRO A 50 5.38 -18.57 -13.64
N THR A 51 6.34 -18.72 -14.54
CA THR A 51 7.77 -18.80 -14.21
C THR A 51 8.21 -17.60 -13.35
N ALA A 52 9.17 -17.84 -12.45
CA ALA A 52 9.83 -16.77 -11.71
C ALA A 52 10.36 -15.69 -12.67
N PHE A 53 10.29 -14.43 -12.26
CA PHE A 53 10.67 -13.26 -13.07
C PHE A 53 9.87 -13.02 -14.36
N SER A 54 8.75 -13.71 -14.56
CA SER A 54 7.81 -13.33 -15.62
C SER A 54 7.21 -11.94 -15.35
N PRO A 55 6.67 -11.26 -16.38
CA PRO A 55 6.05 -9.94 -16.19
C PRO A 55 4.92 -9.94 -15.15
N THR A 56 4.05 -10.96 -15.16
CA THR A 56 2.94 -11.08 -14.20
C THR A 56 3.45 -11.39 -12.78
N TRP A 57 4.49 -12.22 -12.64
CA TRP A 57 5.18 -12.43 -11.37
C TRP A 57 5.75 -11.12 -10.82
N THR A 58 6.44 -10.35 -11.67
CA THR A 58 7.07 -9.08 -11.25
C THR A 58 6.02 -8.05 -10.83
N MET A 59 4.94 -7.91 -11.60
CA MET A 59 3.82 -7.05 -11.24
C MET A 59 3.16 -7.46 -9.92
N PHE A 60 3.02 -8.77 -9.66
CA PHE A 60 2.48 -9.28 -8.40
C PHE A 60 3.30 -8.85 -7.19
N TYR A 61 4.63 -9.06 -7.22
CA TYR A 61 5.48 -8.67 -6.08
C TYR A 61 5.67 -7.15 -5.96
N LEU A 62 5.76 -6.43 -7.07
CA LEU A 62 5.80 -4.95 -7.03
C LEU A 62 4.50 -4.36 -6.50
N ALA A 63 3.34 -4.95 -6.85
CA ALA A 63 2.07 -4.58 -6.25
C ALA A 63 2.12 -4.81 -4.74
N LEU A 64 2.54 -5.99 -4.25
CA LEU A 64 2.65 -6.25 -2.82
C LEU A 64 3.53 -5.24 -2.07
N ILE A 65 4.68 -4.88 -2.64
CA ILE A 65 5.57 -3.87 -2.06
C ILE A 65 4.87 -2.51 -2.04
N GLY A 66 4.27 -2.10 -3.14
CA GLY A 66 3.53 -0.84 -3.24
C GLY A 66 2.35 -0.77 -2.26
N THR A 67 1.67 -1.89 -2.03
CA THR A 67 0.58 -2.04 -1.05
C THR A 67 1.12 -1.79 0.35
N HIS A 68 2.23 -2.45 0.71
CA HIS A 68 2.82 -2.28 2.03
C HIS A 68 3.23 -0.82 2.29
N ILE A 69 3.91 -0.20 1.33
CA ILE A 69 4.31 1.21 1.41
C ILE A 69 3.07 2.12 1.51
N GLY A 70 2.03 1.84 0.73
CA GLY A 70 0.79 2.62 0.76
C GLY A 70 0.08 2.60 2.10
N TRP A 71 -0.04 1.42 2.72
CA TRP A 71 -0.62 1.27 4.06
C TRP A 71 0.23 1.97 5.13
N VAL A 72 1.55 1.83 5.09
CA VAL A 72 2.44 2.53 6.03
C VAL A 72 2.31 4.04 5.91
N MET A 73 2.32 4.59 4.69
CA MET A 73 2.13 6.02 4.47
C MET A 73 0.76 6.50 4.95
N PHE A 74 -0.29 5.71 4.73
CA PHE A 74 -1.63 6.00 5.21
C PHE A 74 -1.68 6.10 6.74
N PHE A 75 -1.13 5.11 7.46
CA PHE A 75 -1.08 5.16 8.93
C PHE A 75 -0.32 6.37 9.44
N ILE A 76 0.82 6.70 8.84
CA ILE A 76 1.59 7.89 9.22
C ILE A 76 0.77 9.17 8.99
N ALA A 77 0.08 9.28 7.85
CA ALA A 77 -0.76 10.43 7.54
C ALA A 77 -1.91 10.57 8.56
N THR A 78 -2.62 9.48 8.85
CA THR A 78 -3.71 9.48 9.83
C THR A 78 -3.23 9.85 11.24
N VAL A 79 -2.09 9.32 11.69
CA VAL A 79 -1.52 9.66 13.00
C VAL A 79 -1.13 11.14 13.07
N LYS A 80 -0.49 11.66 12.01
CA LYS A 80 -0.08 13.08 11.95
C LYS A 80 -1.26 14.05 11.96
N GLU A 81 -2.39 13.66 11.41
CA GLU A 81 -3.59 14.49 11.39
C GLU A 81 -4.34 14.49 12.74
N GLY A 82 -4.07 13.52 13.60
CA GLY A 82 -4.71 13.36 14.90
C GLY A 82 -4.42 14.49 15.91
N PRO A 83 -5.37 14.80 16.81
CA PRO A 83 -5.24 15.90 17.77
C PRO A 83 -4.11 15.68 18.77
N ILE A 84 -3.87 14.44 19.20
CA ILE A 84 -2.82 14.07 20.16
C ILE A 84 -1.42 14.39 19.59
N TYR A 85 -1.16 14.03 18.34
CA TYR A 85 0.13 14.32 17.70
C TYR A 85 0.35 15.83 17.53
N LYS A 86 -0.70 16.58 17.18
CA LYS A 86 -0.64 18.04 17.04
C LYS A 86 -0.35 18.72 18.37
N GLN A 87 -0.98 18.27 19.46
CA GLN A 87 -0.72 18.78 20.81
C GLN A 87 0.70 18.49 21.26
N ALA A 88 1.18 17.25 21.09
CA ALA A 88 2.56 16.87 21.42
C ALA A 88 3.60 17.68 20.60
N LEU A 89 3.29 17.99 19.34
CA LEU A 89 4.15 18.83 18.50
C LEU A 89 4.16 20.29 18.98
N GLN A 90 3.01 20.85 19.35
CA GLN A 90 2.91 22.20 19.91
C GLN A 90 3.68 22.32 21.23
N GLU A 91 3.54 21.36 22.14
CA GLU A 91 4.27 21.32 23.40
C GLU A 91 5.80 21.29 23.17
N LYS A 92 6.27 20.50 22.20
CA LYS A 92 7.69 20.46 21.83
C LYS A 92 8.21 21.78 21.25
N ILE A 93 7.37 22.52 20.52
CA ILE A 93 7.74 23.83 19.97
C ILE A 93 7.79 24.89 21.08
N GLU A 94 6.87 24.84 22.04
CA GLU A 94 6.76 25.81 23.14
C GLU A 94 7.76 25.54 24.29
N ALA A 95 8.17 24.29 24.51
CA ALA A 95 9.11 23.90 25.55
C ALA A 95 10.10 22.81 25.05
N PRO A 96 11.12 23.18 24.28
CA PRO A 96 12.05 22.22 23.65
C PRO A 96 12.88 21.39 24.64
N ASP A 97 13.01 21.84 25.90
CA ASP A 97 13.86 21.22 26.94
C ASP A 97 13.09 20.26 27.89
N LYS A 98 11.79 20.01 27.67
CA LYS A 98 10.94 19.23 28.61
C LYS A 98 10.88 17.72 28.37
N ILE A 99 11.72 17.16 27.52
CA ILE A 99 11.79 15.71 27.24
C ILE A 99 13.22 15.20 27.39
#